data_AF-A0A0T6A2Z7-F1
#
_entry.id   AF-A0A0T6A2Z7-F1
#
_cell.length_a   1.000
_cell.length_b   1.000
_cell.length_c   1.000
_cell.angle_alpha   90.00
_cell.angle_beta   90.00
_cell.angle_gamma   90.00
#
_symmetry.space_group_name_H-M   'P 1'
#
loop_
_entity.id
_entity.type
_entity.pdbx_description
1 polymer ?
#
loop_
_entity_poly.entity_id
_entity_poly.type
_entity_poly.pdbx_seq_one_letter_code
_entity_poly.pdbx_strand_id
1 'polypeptide(L)'
;MKTRFQANTGLRRLTATVTDADVDDVELFELPRDAMVVGTLLGVQDAPAENATLKVGYKGGTETELVNAAVVGARKYSAATISAAETDNSYNDSAAAFPTWISQGDSIVVAGFTGDVSNNGTKVVVSATPSKIIVDATLVDDAAGETVTITEAVGAQQLVMPGSPVTTDRVRTIVATLSDKTAAAIIDITVLFALMKDTSL
;
A
#
# COMPACT_ATOMS: atom_id res chain seq x y z
N MET A 1 9.49 -23.70 -33.24
CA MET A 1 8.33 -23.00 -32.67
C MET A 1 8.75 -21.56 -32.44
N LYS A 2 8.29 -20.61 -33.28
CA LYS A 2 8.69 -19.19 -33.16
C LYS A 2 7.63 -18.47 -32.34
N THR A 3 7.93 -18.16 -31.10
CA THR A 3 7.10 -17.30 -30.24
C THR A 3 7.11 -15.91 -30.87
N ARG A 4 5.97 -15.50 -31.43
CA ARG A 4 5.81 -14.17 -32.02
C ARG A 4 5.46 -13.22 -30.87
N PHE A 5 6.43 -12.47 -30.38
CA PHE A 5 6.15 -11.36 -29.48
C PHE A 5 5.57 -10.22 -30.35
N GLN A 6 4.26 -9.98 -30.27
CA GLN A 6 3.65 -8.76 -30.80
C GLN A 6 3.94 -7.64 -29.81
N ALA A 7 4.96 -6.84 -30.08
CA ALA A 7 5.15 -5.58 -29.38
C ALA A 7 4.15 -4.56 -29.95
N ASN A 8 3.09 -4.24 -29.19
CA ASN A 8 2.19 -3.13 -29.53
C ASN A 8 2.95 -1.80 -29.38
N THR A 9 2.89 -0.95 -30.40
CA THR A 9 3.70 0.28 -30.55
C THR A 9 3.23 1.47 -29.70
N GLY A 10 2.23 1.33 -28.84
CA GLY A 10 1.62 2.43 -28.09
C GLY A 10 1.21 2.05 -26.67
N LEU A 11 2.16 1.57 -25.86
CA LEU A 11 1.92 1.38 -24.43
C LEU A 11 1.67 2.75 -23.78
N ARG A 12 0.48 2.92 -23.22
CA ARG A 12 0.03 4.14 -22.55
C ARG A 12 -0.05 3.88 -21.04
N ARG A 13 0.18 4.93 -20.27
CA ARG A 13 0.04 4.94 -18.81
C ARG A 13 -0.98 5.98 -18.41
N LEU A 14 -1.87 5.62 -17.49
CA LEU A 14 -2.74 6.55 -16.77
C LEU A 14 -2.53 6.31 -15.29
N THR A 15 -2.28 7.38 -14.54
CA THR A 15 -2.15 7.34 -13.09
C THR A 15 -3.26 8.17 -12.48
N ALA A 16 -3.97 7.60 -11.51
CA ALA A 16 -4.91 8.30 -10.67
C ALA A 16 -4.47 8.14 -9.22
N THR A 17 -4.54 9.22 -8.45
CA THR A 17 -4.31 9.19 -7.01
C THR A 17 -5.67 9.14 -6.32
N VAL A 18 -5.89 8.11 -5.52
CA VAL A 18 -7.08 7.97 -4.69
C VAL A 18 -6.72 8.40 -3.29
N THR A 19 -7.44 9.41 -2.80
CA THR A 19 -7.38 9.89 -1.42
C THR A 19 -8.71 9.57 -0.73
N ASP A 20 -8.67 9.13 0.52
CA ASP A 20 -9.78 8.58 1.31
C ASP A 20 -10.93 9.57 1.61
N ALA A 21 -11.67 10.00 0.57
CA ALA A 21 -12.78 10.94 0.70
C ALA A 21 -14.15 10.40 0.26
N ASP A 22 -14.28 9.19 -0.32
CA ASP A 22 -15.60 8.71 -0.70
C ASP A 22 -15.84 7.20 -0.64
N VAL A 23 -17.09 6.86 -0.35
CA VAL A 23 -17.55 5.56 0.19
C VAL A 23 -17.93 4.57 -0.93
N ASP A 24 -17.65 4.88 -2.19
CA ASP A 24 -18.12 4.13 -3.35
C ASP A 24 -16.98 3.89 -4.37
N ASP A 25 -17.28 3.09 -5.40
CA ASP A 25 -16.40 2.92 -6.57
C ASP A 25 -15.90 4.29 -7.06
N VAL A 26 -14.61 4.57 -6.82
CA VAL A 26 -13.99 5.81 -7.31
C VAL A 26 -13.72 5.63 -8.79
N GLU A 27 -14.47 6.35 -9.62
CA GLU A 27 -14.20 6.41 -11.05
C GLU A 27 -12.85 7.09 -11.30
N LEU A 28 -11.94 6.37 -11.94
CA LEU A 28 -10.59 6.86 -12.20
C LEU A 28 -10.47 7.47 -13.59
N PHE A 29 -10.78 6.66 -14.62
CA PHE A 29 -10.67 7.05 -16.02
C PHE A 29 -11.46 6.10 -16.92
N GLU A 30 -11.78 6.57 -18.12
CA GLU A 30 -12.38 5.74 -19.16
C GLU A 30 -11.32 5.17 -20.09
N LEU A 31 -11.40 3.86 -20.33
CA LEU A 31 -10.67 3.20 -21.39
C LEU A 31 -11.51 3.16 -22.66
N PRO A 32 -10.95 3.54 -23.82
CA PRO A 32 -11.65 3.43 -25.10
C PRO A 32 -11.92 1.96 -25.44
N ARG A 33 -12.83 1.74 -26.40
CA ARG A 33 -13.01 0.43 -27.03
C ARG A 33 -11.68 -0.06 -27.63
N ASP A 34 -11.47 -1.37 -27.63
CA ASP A 34 -10.29 -2.06 -28.18
C ASP A 34 -8.99 -1.74 -27.39
N ALA A 35 -9.09 -1.21 -26.17
CA ALA A 35 -7.98 -1.08 -25.25
C ALA A 35 -7.66 -2.43 -24.61
N MET A 36 -6.39 -2.78 -24.53
CA MET A 36 -5.90 -3.97 -23.84
C MET A 36 -5.13 -3.55 -22.59
N VAL A 37 -5.66 -3.88 -21.42
CA VAL A 37 -4.92 -3.69 -20.15
C VAL A 37 -3.85 -4.76 -20.04
N VAL A 38 -2.61 -4.33 -19.80
CA VAL A 38 -1.44 -5.20 -19.72
C VAL A 38 -0.82 -5.26 -18.32
N GLY A 39 -1.20 -4.33 -17.44
CA GLY A 39 -0.75 -4.33 -16.05
C GLY A 39 -1.35 -3.19 -15.25
N THR A 40 -1.36 -3.37 -13.93
CA THR A 40 -1.72 -2.33 -12.97
C THR A 40 -0.60 -2.24 -11.94
N LEU A 41 -0.08 -1.03 -11.68
CA LEU A 41 0.83 -0.78 -10.57
C LEU A 41 0.05 -0.03 -9.48
N LEU A 42 0.35 -0.41 -8.24
CA LEU A 42 -0.16 0.24 -7.05
C LEU A 42 1.01 0.85 -6.29
N GLY A 43 0.92 2.15 -5.99
CA GLY A 43 1.84 2.85 -5.11
C GLY A 43 1.10 3.32 -3.87
N VAL A 44 1.31 2.66 -2.74
CA VAL A 44 0.74 3.10 -1.45
C VAL A 44 1.69 4.14 -0.85
N GLN A 45 1.25 5.38 -0.70
CA GLN A 45 2.04 6.45 -0.09
C GLN A 45 1.76 6.56 1.41
N ASP A 46 0.48 6.49 1.79
CA ASP A 46 0.04 6.41 3.18
C ASP A 46 -0.79 5.15 3.37
N ALA A 47 -0.38 4.33 4.33
CA ALA A 47 -0.94 3.01 4.46
C ALA A 47 -2.37 3.05 5.05
N PRO A 48 -3.37 2.50 4.34
CA PRO A 48 -4.72 2.36 4.85
C PRO A 48 -4.77 1.50 6.11
N ALA A 49 -5.98 1.32 6.66
CA ALA A 49 -6.20 0.49 7.83
C ALA A 49 -5.60 -0.91 7.65
N GLU A 50 -5.29 -1.58 8.76
CA GLU A 50 -4.64 -2.89 8.74
C GLU A 50 -5.44 -3.88 7.88
N ASN A 51 -4.75 -4.60 7.00
CA ASN A 51 -5.34 -5.55 6.05
C ASN A 51 -6.36 -4.96 5.05
N ALA A 52 -6.41 -3.64 4.88
CA ALA A 52 -7.22 -3.03 3.82
C ALA A 52 -6.84 -3.64 2.46
N THR A 53 -7.86 -3.92 1.65
CA THR A 53 -7.72 -4.48 0.31
C THR A 53 -8.18 -3.46 -0.72
N LEU A 54 -7.42 -3.37 -1.82
CA LEU A 54 -7.78 -2.59 -2.99
C LEU A 54 -8.25 -3.52 -4.10
N LYS A 55 -9.41 -3.20 -4.65
CA LYS A 55 -9.90 -3.77 -5.90
C LYS A 55 -9.82 -2.72 -6.99
N VAL A 56 -9.36 -3.13 -8.17
CA VAL A 56 -9.40 -2.29 -9.37
C VAL A 56 -10.09 -3.08 -10.46
N GLY A 57 -11.12 -2.51 -11.07
CA GLY A 57 -11.94 -3.21 -12.04
C GLY A 57 -12.74 -2.26 -12.93
N TYR A 58 -13.73 -2.81 -13.63
CA TYR A 58 -14.64 -2.03 -14.47
C TYR A 58 -15.94 -1.73 -13.74
N LYS A 59 -16.44 -0.50 -13.89
CA LYS A 59 -17.72 -0.09 -13.31
C LYS A 59 -18.85 -1.01 -13.78
N GLY A 60 -19.62 -1.55 -12.83
CA GLY A 60 -20.82 -2.37 -13.10
C GLY A 60 -20.56 -3.75 -13.70
N GLY A 61 -19.31 -4.24 -13.70
CA GLY A 61 -18.97 -5.56 -14.22
C GLY A 61 -18.80 -6.62 -13.12
N THR A 62 -19.53 -7.72 -13.20
CA THR A 62 -19.34 -8.91 -12.34
C THR A 62 -18.12 -9.77 -12.72
N GLU A 63 -17.37 -9.44 -13.77
CA GLU A 63 -16.53 -10.44 -14.45
C GLU A 63 -15.06 -10.08 -14.73
N THR A 64 -14.55 -8.88 -14.42
CA THR A 64 -13.09 -8.67 -14.58
C THR A 64 -12.51 -7.64 -13.62
N GLU A 65 -12.01 -8.14 -12.50
CA GLU A 65 -11.09 -7.42 -11.62
C GLU A 65 -9.70 -7.42 -12.29
N LEU A 66 -9.16 -6.23 -12.54
CA LEU A 66 -7.77 -6.05 -13.00
C LEU A 66 -6.79 -6.28 -11.85
N VAL A 67 -7.23 -5.93 -10.64
CA VAL A 67 -6.59 -6.27 -9.37
C VAL A 67 -7.66 -6.87 -8.47
N ASN A 68 -7.50 -8.15 -8.13
CA ASN A 68 -8.34 -8.80 -7.14
C ASN A 68 -7.73 -8.62 -5.74
N ALA A 69 -8.38 -7.79 -4.92
CA ALA A 69 -8.18 -7.69 -3.48
C ALA A 69 -6.70 -7.68 -3.05
N ALA A 70 -5.89 -6.80 -3.65
CA ALA A 70 -4.52 -6.61 -3.22
C ALA A 70 -4.50 -6.03 -1.81
N VAL A 71 -3.81 -6.68 -0.87
CA VAL A 71 -3.64 -6.15 0.48
C VAL A 71 -2.73 -4.92 0.39
N VAL A 72 -3.29 -3.75 0.68
CA VAL A 72 -2.62 -2.44 0.66
C VAL A 72 -2.50 -1.84 2.06
N GLY A 73 -3.19 -2.39 3.06
CA GLY A 73 -3.11 -1.96 4.46
C GLY A 73 -1.80 -2.34 5.12
N ALA A 74 -1.16 -1.38 5.81
CA ALA A 74 -0.01 -1.67 6.67
C ALA A 74 -0.47 -2.44 7.92
N ARG A 75 0.33 -3.41 8.34
CA ARG A 75 0.20 -3.98 9.68
C ARG A 75 0.53 -2.90 10.71
N LYS A 76 -0.30 -2.80 11.77
CA LYS A 76 -0.18 -1.78 12.81
C LYS A 76 -0.23 -2.43 14.19
N TYR A 77 0.48 -1.85 15.13
CA TYR A 77 0.41 -2.21 16.54
C TYR A 77 0.45 -0.96 17.39
N SER A 78 -0.59 -0.77 18.20
CA SER A 78 -0.72 0.39 19.07
C SER A 78 -0.85 -0.05 20.53
N ALA A 79 -0.05 0.53 21.40
CA ALA A 79 -0.14 0.26 22.84
C ALA A 79 0.38 1.44 23.67
N ALA A 80 -0.18 1.59 24.88
CA ALA A 80 0.28 2.58 25.86
C ALA A 80 1.44 2.08 26.74
N THR A 81 1.83 0.81 26.55
CA THR A 81 2.90 0.12 27.29
C THR A 81 4.26 0.24 26.64
N ILE A 82 4.33 0.94 25.50
CA ILE A 82 5.53 1.12 24.70
C ILE A 82 6.33 2.30 25.27
N SER A 83 7.62 2.07 25.54
CA SER A 83 8.61 3.09 25.90
C SER A 83 9.76 3.12 24.90
N ALA A 84 10.55 4.19 24.91
CA ALA A 84 11.81 4.30 24.19
C ALA A 84 12.98 4.31 25.19
N ALA A 85 14.08 3.65 24.83
CA ALA A 85 15.30 3.62 25.63
C ALA A 85 16.53 3.96 24.78
N GLU A 86 17.29 4.96 25.21
CA GLU A 86 18.53 5.43 24.57
C GLU A 86 19.66 4.41 24.72
N THR A 87 19.72 3.71 25.87
CA THR A 87 20.84 2.83 26.24
C THR A 87 21.21 1.81 25.16
N ASP A 88 20.20 1.28 24.46
CA ASP A 88 20.39 0.36 23.34
C ASP A 88 19.48 0.66 22.15
N ASN A 89 19.05 1.91 22.02
CA ASN A 89 18.21 2.41 20.93
C ASN A 89 17.01 1.49 20.66
N SER A 90 16.20 1.26 21.69
CA SER A 90 15.13 0.30 21.65
C SER A 90 13.77 0.87 21.98
N TYR A 91 12.74 0.35 21.30
CA TYR A 91 11.38 0.40 21.78
C TYR A 91 11.12 -0.84 22.63
N ASN A 92 10.58 -0.64 23.83
CA ASN A 92 10.27 -1.71 24.76
C ASN A 92 8.77 -1.74 24.97
N ASP A 93 8.19 -2.94 25.06
CA ASP A 93 6.79 -3.13 25.42
C ASP A 93 6.72 -3.96 26.69
N SER A 94 6.24 -3.32 27.77
CA SER A 94 6.07 -3.98 29.07
C SER A 94 4.99 -5.06 29.05
N ALA A 95 4.09 -5.07 28.07
CA ALA A 95 3.12 -6.15 27.85
C ALA A 95 3.71 -7.36 27.09
N ALA A 96 4.93 -7.23 26.55
CA ALA A 96 5.59 -8.27 25.75
C ALA A 96 4.75 -8.76 24.56
N ALA A 97 4.06 -7.83 23.89
CA ALA A 97 3.09 -8.12 22.84
C ALA A 97 3.45 -7.52 21.47
N PHE A 98 4.72 -7.17 21.23
CA PHE A 98 5.16 -6.79 19.89
C PHE A 98 4.85 -7.91 18.88
N PRO A 99 4.29 -7.58 17.71
CA PRO A 99 3.89 -8.58 16.74
C PRO A 99 5.05 -9.34 16.11
N THR A 100 4.79 -10.58 15.70
CA THR A 100 5.76 -11.43 15.00
C THR A 100 6.05 -11.01 13.57
N TRP A 101 5.31 -10.07 13.02
CA TRP A 101 5.55 -9.54 11.68
C TRP A 101 6.72 -8.56 11.62
N ILE A 102 7.16 -8.01 12.75
CA ILE A 102 8.33 -7.13 12.83
C ILE A 102 9.57 -8.02 12.90
N SER A 103 10.43 -7.95 11.89
CA SER A 103 11.65 -8.73 11.79
C SER A 103 12.88 -7.83 11.58
N GLN A 104 14.06 -8.41 11.78
CA GLN A 104 15.33 -7.73 11.47
C GLN A 104 15.38 -7.31 10.00
N GLY A 105 15.80 -6.07 9.75
CA GLY A 105 15.92 -5.46 8.43
C GLY A 105 14.66 -4.71 7.97
N ASP A 106 13.54 -4.88 8.67
CA ASP A 106 12.29 -4.20 8.31
C ASP A 106 12.36 -2.71 8.60
N SER A 107 11.67 -1.93 7.78
CA SER A 107 11.44 -0.52 8.06
C SER A 107 10.06 -0.37 8.72
N ILE A 108 10.02 0.31 9.85
CA ILE A 108 8.80 0.63 10.61
C ILE A 108 8.64 2.14 10.73
N VAL A 109 7.41 2.61 10.82
CA VAL A 109 7.06 4.00 11.13
C VAL A 109 6.48 4.05 12.53
N VAL A 110 7.10 4.84 13.40
CA VAL A 110 6.68 5.01 14.80
C VAL A 110 6.03 6.38 14.96
N ALA A 111 4.90 6.43 15.66
CA ALA A 111 4.20 7.67 15.98
C ALA A 111 3.56 7.59 17.37
N GLY A 112 3.39 8.73 18.04
CA GLY A 112 2.64 8.83 19.29
C GLY A 112 3.47 9.18 20.52
N PHE A 113 4.80 9.23 20.43
CA PHE A 113 5.62 9.82 21.51
C PHE A 113 5.40 11.33 21.56
N THR A 114 5.05 11.84 22.74
CA THR A 114 4.84 13.29 22.96
C THR A 114 5.87 13.90 23.90
N GLY A 115 6.47 13.11 24.80
CA GLY A 115 7.65 13.49 25.58
C GLY A 115 8.83 13.83 24.67
N ASP A 116 9.25 12.86 23.85
CA ASP A 116 10.36 13.01 22.91
C ASP A 116 9.95 12.70 21.47
N VAL A 117 9.50 13.73 20.75
CA VAL A 117 9.00 13.60 19.38
C VAL A 117 10.03 13.08 18.38
N SER A 118 11.33 13.10 18.70
CA SER A 118 12.43 12.53 17.91
C SER A 118 12.37 10.99 17.84
N ASN A 119 11.72 10.36 18.82
CA ASN A 119 11.47 8.91 18.84
C ASN A 119 10.45 8.48 17.79
N ASN A 120 9.70 9.42 17.19
CA ASN A 120 8.80 9.15 16.08
C ASN A 120 9.56 9.08 14.73
N GLY A 121 8.84 8.70 13.67
CA GLY A 121 9.32 8.62 12.30
C GLY A 121 9.73 7.22 11.86
N THR A 122 10.34 7.14 10.68
CA THR A 122 10.77 5.87 10.08
C THR A 122 12.06 5.38 10.71
N LYS A 123 12.10 4.10 11.11
CA LYS A 123 13.23 3.44 11.75
C LYS A 123 13.48 2.07 11.08
N VAL A 124 14.74 1.67 11.01
CA VAL A 124 15.13 0.34 10.52
C VAL A 124 15.36 -0.58 11.70
N VAL A 125 14.75 -1.76 11.68
CA VAL A 125 14.81 -2.74 12.77
C VAL A 125 16.12 -3.52 12.68
N VAL A 126 16.91 -3.50 13.75
CA VAL A 126 18.14 -4.29 13.91
C VAL A 126 17.82 -5.66 14.52
N SER A 127 16.88 -5.72 15.46
CA SER A 127 16.37 -6.97 16.01
C SER A 127 15.01 -6.76 16.66
N ALA A 128 14.17 -7.78 16.67
CA ALA A 128 12.85 -7.71 17.31
C ALA A 128 12.56 -8.98 18.11
N THR A 129 11.92 -8.77 19.25
CA THR A 129 11.36 -9.78 20.15
C THR A 129 10.00 -9.29 20.61
N PRO A 130 9.15 -10.15 21.19
CA PRO A 130 7.84 -9.71 21.70
C PRO A 130 7.91 -8.55 22.71
N SER A 131 9.03 -8.36 23.41
CA SER A 131 9.17 -7.30 24.43
C SER A 131 10.04 -6.14 23.99
N LYS A 132 10.79 -6.28 22.90
CA LYS A 132 11.85 -5.32 22.56
C LYS A 132 12.15 -5.29 21.07
N ILE A 133 12.22 -4.08 20.51
CA ILE A 133 12.65 -3.80 19.14
C ILE A 133 13.87 -2.88 19.23
N ILE A 134 15.00 -3.30 18.70
CA ILE A 134 16.20 -2.47 18.57
C ILE A 134 16.20 -1.87 17.16
N VAL A 135 16.50 -0.58 17.03
CA VAL A 135 16.52 0.13 15.75
C VAL A 135 17.87 0.77 15.44
N ASP A 136 18.13 0.96 14.15
CA ASP A 136 19.29 1.68 13.62
C ASP A 136 19.01 3.20 13.60
N ALA A 137 18.83 3.77 14.79
CA ALA A 137 18.63 5.19 15.01
C ALA A 137 19.05 5.54 16.44
N THR A 138 19.33 6.81 16.72
CA THR A 138 19.48 7.28 18.10
C THR A 138 18.10 7.59 18.68
N LEU A 139 17.72 6.89 19.75
CA LEU A 139 16.52 7.19 20.52
C LEU A 139 16.87 7.98 21.79
N VAL A 140 15.88 8.65 22.36
CA VAL A 140 15.94 9.31 23.67
C VAL A 140 15.06 8.53 24.63
N ASP A 141 15.46 8.45 25.91
CA ASP A 141 14.66 7.81 26.95
C ASP A 141 13.29 8.50 27.07
N ASP A 142 12.22 7.75 26.78
CA ASP A 142 10.83 8.21 26.93
C ASP A 142 10.00 7.11 27.59
N ALA A 143 9.30 7.45 28.66
CA ALA A 143 8.58 6.49 29.48
C ALA A 143 7.28 6.04 28.80
N ALA A 144 6.80 4.84 29.13
CA ALA A 144 5.49 4.41 28.66
C ALA A 144 4.37 5.26 29.32
N GLY A 145 3.32 5.57 28.55
CA GLY A 145 2.16 6.31 29.04
C GLY A 145 1.28 6.83 27.90
N GLU A 146 1.87 7.25 26.80
CA GLU A 146 1.17 7.60 25.57
C GLU A 146 0.85 6.38 24.70
N THR A 147 -0.23 6.46 23.93
CA THR A 147 -0.52 5.45 22.92
C THR A 147 0.42 5.63 21.74
N VAL A 148 1.48 4.80 21.70
CA VAL A 148 2.42 4.74 20.59
C VAL A 148 1.93 3.72 19.58
N THR A 149 2.06 4.04 18.29
CA THR A 149 1.69 3.19 17.16
C THR A 149 2.92 2.90 16.32
N ILE A 150 3.18 1.61 16.10
CA ILE A 150 4.20 1.10 15.17
C ILE A 150 3.48 0.55 13.94
N THR A 151 3.86 1.08 12.78
CA THR A 151 3.27 0.72 11.48
C THR A 151 4.36 0.12 10.60
N GLU A 152 4.06 -0.93 9.85
CA GLU A 152 4.95 -1.41 8.78
C GLU A 152 5.14 -0.31 7.71
N ALA A 153 6.38 0.02 7.35
CA ALA A 153 6.62 0.99 6.29
C ALA A 153 6.29 0.36 4.92
N VAL A 154 5.08 0.60 4.42
CA VAL A 154 4.65 0.10 3.11
C VAL A 154 5.19 1.02 2.02
N GLY A 155 6.40 0.74 1.55
CA GLY A 155 6.98 1.35 0.34
C GLY A 155 6.82 0.49 -0.92
N ALA A 156 6.08 -0.62 -0.83
CA ALA A 156 6.06 -1.63 -1.88
C ALA A 156 5.14 -1.19 -3.03
N GLN A 157 5.75 -0.82 -4.16
CA GLN A 157 5.02 -0.78 -5.43
C GLN A 157 4.64 -2.21 -5.81
N GLN A 158 3.35 -2.53 -5.79
CA GLN A 158 2.87 -3.84 -6.21
C GLN A 158 2.51 -3.80 -7.69
N LEU A 159 3.29 -4.49 -8.53
CA LEU A 159 2.89 -4.77 -9.91
C LEU A 159 1.92 -5.96 -9.89
N VAL A 160 0.68 -5.69 -10.26
CA VAL A 160 -0.34 -6.71 -10.45
C VAL A 160 -0.52 -6.92 -11.94
N MET A 161 -0.16 -8.12 -12.41
CA MET A 161 -0.45 -8.54 -13.77
C MET A 161 -1.87 -9.11 -13.81
N PRO A 162 -2.72 -8.71 -14.75
CA PRO A 162 -4.01 -9.37 -14.92
C PRO A 162 -3.75 -10.83 -15.33
N GLY A 163 -4.48 -11.78 -14.72
CA GLY A 163 -4.32 -13.22 -14.99
C GLY A 163 -4.53 -13.62 -16.45
N SER A 164 -5.10 -12.73 -17.27
CA SER A 164 -5.07 -12.73 -18.73
C SER A 164 -5.19 -11.29 -19.24
N PRO A 165 -4.59 -10.93 -20.40
CA PRO A 165 -4.76 -9.60 -20.99
C PRO A 165 -6.24 -9.31 -21.17
N VAL A 166 -6.71 -8.17 -20.66
CA VAL A 166 -8.12 -7.81 -20.73
C VAL A 166 -8.34 -6.82 -21.85
N THR A 167 -9.07 -7.25 -22.88
CA THR A 167 -9.48 -6.38 -23.99
C THR A 167 -10.86 -5.79 -23.75
N THR A 168 -11.01 -4.49 -23.90
CA THR A 168 -12.30 -3.81 -23.80
C THR A 168 -13.09 -3.97 -25.11
N ASP A 169 -14.30 -4.52 -25.03
CA ASP A 169 -15.29 -4.66 -26.12
C ASP A 169 -16.06 -3.36 -26.43
N ARG A 170 -16.01 -2.41 -25.48
CA ARG A 170 -16.69 -1.11 -25.50
C ARG A 170 -15.91 -0.12 -24.63
N VAL A 171 -16.34 1.13 -24.57
CA VAL A 171 -15.79 2.08 -23.59
C VAL A 171 -16.08 1.56 -22.17
N ARG A 172 -15.06 1.55 -21.31
CA ARG A 172 -15.18 1.04 -19.95
C ARG A 172 -14.62 2.05 -18.95
N THR A 173 -15.37 2.36 -17.91
CA THR A 173 -14.90 3.15 -16.77
C THR A 173 -14.12 2.24 -15.82
N ILE A 174 -12.90 2.60 -15.47
CA ILE A 174 -12.12 1.97 -14.41
C ILE A 174 -12.55 2.54 -13.07
N VAL A 175 -12.78 1.65 -12.12
CA VAL A 175 -13.12 1.97 -10.74
C VAL A 175 -12.13 1.33 -9.79
N ALA A 176 -11.90 2.00 -8.67
CA ALA A 176 -11.19 1.47 -7.53
C ALA A 176 -12.10 1.39 -6.31
N THR A 177 -11.97 0.30 -5.55
CA THR A 177 -12.72 0.08 -4.32
C THR A 177 -11.74 -0.29 -3.21
N LEU A 178 -11.69 0.50 -2.15
CA LEU A 178 -10.91 0.20 -0.94
C LEU A 178 -11.82 -0.41 0.14
N SER A 179 -11.39 -1.49 0.77
CA SER A 179 -12.24 -2.24 1.72
C SER A 179 -12.38 -1.61 3.10
N ASP A 180 -11.46 -0.72 3.50
CA ASP A 180 -11.52 -0.02 4.77
C ASP A 180 -11.23 1.47 4.57
N LYS A 181 -12.20 2.30 4.97
CA LYS A 181 -12.43 3.70 4.59
C LYS A 181 -12.20 4.66 5.76
N THR A 182 -11.50 4.18 6.79
CA THR A 182 -11.32 4.88 8.07
C THR A 182 -9.94 5.49 8.23
N ALA A 183 -9.08 5.39 7.22
CA ALA A 183 -7.68 5.81 7.29
C ALA A 183 -7.35 6.66 6.07
N ALA A 184 -6.87 7.90 6.31
CA ALA A 184 -6.45 8.91 5.32
C ALA A 184 -5.32 8.42 4.39
N ALA A 185 -5.61 7.39 3.60
CA ALA A 185 -4.69 6.69 2.74
C ALA A 185 -4.59 7.42 1.41
N ILE A 186 -3.37 7.42 0.88
CA ILE A 186 -3.07 7.94 -0.45
C ILE A 186 -2.53 6.77 -1.25
N ILE A 187 -3.24 6.40 -2.32
CA ILE A 187 -2.86 5.30 -3.19
C ILE A 187 -2.81 5.80 -4.64
N ASP A 188 -1.64 5.71 -5.25
CA ASP A 188 -1.47 5.86 -6.68
C ASP A 188 -1.80 4.56 -7.40
N ILE A 189 -2.69 4.64 -8.38
CA ILE A 189 -3.10 3.52 -9.22
C ILE A 189 -2.68 3.87 -10.64
N THR A 190 -1.70 3.13 -11.17
CA THR A 190 -1.26 3.28 -12.56
C THR A 190 -1.73 2.09 -13.38
N VAL A 191 -2.53 2.33 -14.42
CA VAL A 191 -2.89 1.29 -15.40
C VAL A 191 -2.08 1.46 -16.67
N LEU A 192 -1.50 0.35 -17.11
CA LEU A 192 -0.81 0.22 -18.38
C LEU A 192 -1.74 -0.46 -19.37
N PHE A 193 -1.93 0.18 -20.51
CA PHE A 193 -2.76 -0.35 -21.58
C PHE A 193 -2.16 -0.07 -22.96
N ALA A 194 -2.49 -0.92 -23.92
CA ALA A 194 -2.18 -0.73 -25.33
C ALA A 194 -3.48 -0.58 -26.13
N LEU A 195 -3.46 0.20 -27.19
CA LEU A 195 -4.57 0.22 -28.15
C LEU A 195 -4.31 -0.85 -29.22
N MET A 196 -5.29 -1.72 -29.46
CA MET A 196 -5.18 -2.79 -30.46
C MET A 196 -5.37 -2.27 -31.89
N LYS A 197 -5.86 -1.03 -32.04
CA LYS A 197 -5.97 -0.29 -33.29
C LYS A 197 -5.57 1.16 -33.04
N ASP A 198 -5.03 1.83 -34.05
CA ASP A 198 -4.69 3.25 -33.98
C ASP A 198 -5.99 4.07 -33.92
N THR A 199 -6.48 4.32 -32.70
CA THR A 199 -7.58 5.26 -32.44
C THR A 199 -6.98 6.56 -31.97
N SER A 200 -7.09 7.59 -32.79
CA SER A 200 -6.84 8.98 -32.40
C SER A 200 -7.78 9.35 -31.26
N LEU A 201 -7.21 9.76 -30.11
CA LEU A 201 -7.95 10.38 -29.02
C LEU A 201 -8.56 11.71 -29.45
#